data_AF-A0A1A3BGX1-F1
#
_entry.id   AF-A0A1A3BGX1-F1
#
_cell.length_a   1.000
_cell.length_b   1.000
_cell.length_c   1.000
_cell.angle_alpha   90.00
_cell.angle_beta   90.00
_cell.angle_gamma   90.00
#
_symmetry.space_group_name_H-M   'P 1'
#
loop_
_entity.id
_entity.type
_entity.pdbx_description
1 polymer ?
#
loop_
_entity_poly.entity_id
_entity_poly.type
_entity_poly.pdbx_seq_one_letter_code
_entity_poly.pdbx_strand_id
1 'polypeptide(L)'
;MTLLANALVPLASVISSATVAIWTKRIDARNKEEDRRHERVLDFEKRAADDKKAVLKSLISATMYVKRAAQYEGRGTAEEIATQRRAEAIRELYDFRMRLGLDDGVAELLVYAAPPVQELVGLLLDEWDRQFREHGYSLTQLDACKRQLAQSAACPAPADDATVYYEGELKWSELRRQETVFLDMLGKDSDLDLDALVDLCDRILAAAHTDLRGGYGLDF
;
A
#
# COMPACT_ATOMS: atom_id res chain seq x y z
N MET A 1 46.87 -67.59 -31.54
CA MET A 1 45.75 -66.91 -30.87
C MET A 1 46.28 -65.74 -30.04
N THR A 2 46.62 -64.61 -30.68
CA THR A 2 47.16 -63.42 -29.97
C THR A 2 46.78 -62.10 -30.65
N LEU A 3 46.39 -62.14 -31.94
CA LEU A 3 46.00 -60.96 -32.71
C LEU A 3 44.59 -60.42 -32.42
N LEU A 4 43.67 -61.25 -31.92
CA LEU A 4 42.31 -60.83 -31.56
C LEU A 4 42.21 -60.12 -30.19
N ALA A 5 43.15 -60.38 -29.29
CA ALA A 5 43.13 -59.80 -27.94
C ALA A 5 43.63 -58.35 -27.90
N ASN A 6 44.57 -57.96 -28.78
CA ASN A 6 45.15 -56.60 -28.78
C ASN A 6 44.29 -55.55 -29.49
N ALA A 7 43.29 -55.94 -30.29
CA ALA A 7 42.37 -55.01 -30.94
C ALA A 7 41.13 -54.69 -30.08
N LEU A 8 40.83 -55.51 -29.06
CA LEU A 8 39.65 -55.35 -28.19
C LEU A 8 39.89 -54.44 -26.99
N VAL A 9 41.12 -54.37 -26.48
CA VAL A 9 41.49 -53.50 -25.34
C VAL A 9 41.35 -52.00 -25.66
N PRO A 10 41.75 -51.48 -26.84
CA PRO A 10 41.56 -50.07 -27.18
C PRO A 10 40.09 -49.71 -27.40
N LEU A 11 39.32 -50.60 -28.02
CA LEU A 11 37.90 -50.38 -28.34
C LEU A 11 37.02 -50.35 -27.09
N ALA A 12 37.25 -51.24 -26.13
CA ALA A 12 36.53 -51.22 -24.85
C ALA A 12 36.86 -49.97 -24.01
N SER A 13 38.12 -49.50 -24.05
CA SER A 13 38.57 -48.30 -23.34
C SER A 13 37.96 -47.01 -23.91
N VAL A 14 37.90 -46.87 -25.24
CA VAL A 14 37.34 -45.70 -25.93
C VAL A 14 35.80 -45.65 -25.82
N ILE A 15 35.12 -46.80 -25.92
CA ILE A 15 33.66 -46.85 -25.75
C ILE A 15 33.27 -46.52 -24.30
N SER A 16 34.03 -47.01 -23.31
CA SER A 16 33.77 -46.69 -21.89
C SER A 16 33.97 -45.20 -21.59
N SER A 17 35.04 -44.58 -22.07
CA SER A 17 35.33 -43.16 -21.83
C SER A 17 34.39 -42.21 -22.59
N ALA A 18 33.94 -42.55 -23.81
CA ALA A 18 32.92 -41.80 -24.52
C ALA A 18 31.55 -41.87 -23.82
N THR A 19 31.19 -43.05 -23.28
CA THR A 19 29.91 -43.25 -22.59
C THR A 19 29.85 -42.47 -21.28
N VAL A 20 30.94 -42.46 -20.50
CA VAL A 20 31.05 -41.63 -19.28
C VAL A 20 30.98 -40.15 -19.63
N ALA A 21 31.69 -39.68 -20.67
CA ALA A 21 31.65 -38.27 -21.07
C ALA A 21 30.24 -37.81 -21.51
N ILE A 22 29.48 -38.67 -22.19
CA ILE A 22 28.09 -38.40 -22.57
C ILE A 22 27.20 -38.35 -21.32
N TRP A 23 27.38 -39.27 -20.37
CA TRP A 23 26.60 -39.29 -19.12
C TRP A 23 26.89 -38.08 -18.23
N THR A 24 28.17 -37.72 -18.06
CA THR A 24 28.57 -36.53 -17.30
C THR A 24 28.04 -35.26 -17.94
N LYS A 25 28.09 -35.11 -19.28
CA LYS A 25 27.46 -33.97 -19.97
C LYS A 25 25.95 -33.93 -19.78
N ARG A 26 25.29 -35.08 -19.71
CA ARG A 26 23.84 -35.16 -19.49
C ARG A 26 23.46 -34.77 -18.07
N ILE A 27 24.23 -35.18 -17.05
CA ILE A 27 24.06 -34.74 -15.67
C ILE A 27 24.34 -33.24 -15.57
N ASP A 28 25.45 -32.76 -16.13
CA ASP A 28 25.84 -31.34 -16.07
C ASP A 28 24.81 -30.43 -16.76
N ALA A 29 24.20 -30.90 -17.86
CA ALA A 29 23.09 -30.21 -18.52
C ALA A 29 21.81 -30.21 -17.66
N ARG A 30 21.49 -31.30 -16.96
CA ARG A 30 20.34 -31.36 -16.03
C ARG A 30 20.56 -30.45 -14.82
N ASN A 31 21.74 -30.47 -14.22
CA ASN A 31 22.10 -29.60 -13.09
C ASN A 31 22.00 -28.12 -13.51
N LYS A 32 22.51 -27.75 -14.70
CA LYS A 32 22.35 -26.38 -15.22
C LYS A 32 20.89 -26.00 -15.46
N GLU A 33 20.03 -26.94 -15.82
CA GLU A 33 18.60 -26.67 -15.99
C GLU A 33 17.89 -26.50 -14.65
N GLU A 34 18.24 -27.32 -13.65
CA GLU A 34 17.76 -27.21 -12.27
C GLU A 34 18.24 -25.92 -11.62
N ASP A 35 19.51 -25.54 -11.78
CA ASP A 35 20.08 -24.28 -11.30
C ASP A 35 19.32 -23.08 -11.90
N ARG A 36 19.06 -23.09 -13.22
CA ARG A 36 18.27 -22.03 -13.89
C ARG A 36 16.80 -22.01 -13.46
N ARG A 37 16.22 -23.14 -13.06
CA ARG A 37 14.86 -23.18 -12.51
C ARG A 37 14.85 -22.61 -11.10
N HIS A 38 15.81 -23.01 -10.29
CA HIS A 38 15.97 -22.52 -8.92
C HIS A 38 16.23 -21.01 -8.90
N GLU A 39 17.11 -20.51 -9.76
CA GLU A 39 17.38 -19.07 -9.92
C GLU A 39 16.12 -18.29 -10.29
N ARG A 40 15.29 -18.82 -11.20
CA ARG A 40 14.00 -18.20 -11.57
C ARG A 40 13.00 -18.18 -10.41
N VAL A 41 12.96 -19.24 -9.61
CA VAL A 41 12.09 -19.30 -8.42
C VAL A 41 12.55 -18.29 -7.38
N LEU A 42 13.85 -18.21 -7.09
CA LEU A 42 14.41 -17.23 -6.16
C LEU A 42 14.18 -15.79 -6.63
N ASP A 43 14.33 -15.51 -7.93
CA ASP A 43 14.03 -14.20 -8.50
C ASP A 43 12.55 -13.84 -8.37
N PHE A 44 11.65 -14.81 -8.57
CA PHE A 44 10.23 -14.62 -8.39
C PHE A 44 9.87 -14.35 -6.93
N GLU A 45 10.36 -15.18 -6.00
CA GLU A 45 10.17 -15.03 -4.56
C GLU A 45 10.69 -13.68 -4.07
N LYS A 46 11.84 -13.24 -4.58
CA LYS A 46 12.41 -11.94 -4.25
C LYS A 46 11.51 -10.79 -4.70
N ARG A 47 10.99 -10.82 -5.94
CA ARG A 47 10.06 -9.80 -6.43
C ARG A 47 8.76 -9.78 -5.62
N ALA A 48 8.18 -10.94 -5.35
CA ALA A 48 6.99 -11.05 -4.51
C ALA A 48 7.22 -10.50 -3.09
N ALA A 49 8.41 -10.75 -2.52
CA ALA A 49 8.78 -10.19 -1.22
C ALA A 49 8.96 -8.66 -1.25
N ASP A 50 9.55 -8.12 -2.33
CA ASP A 50 9.72 -6.68 -2.52
C ASP A 50 8.35 -5.97 -2.70
N ASP A 51 7.44 -6.55 -3.50
CA ASP A 51 6.09 -6.04 -3.73
C ASP A 51 5.27 -6.07 -2.42
N LYS A 52 5.28 -7.20 -1.70
CA LYS A 52 4.67 -7.31 -0.37
C LYS A 52 5.17 -6.24 0.58
N LYS A 53 6.49 -6.00 0.61
CA LYS A 53 7.10 -4.97 1.46
C LYS A 53 6.67 -3.57 1.06
N ALA A 54 6.53 -3.27 -0.23
CA ALA A 54 6.06 -1.98 -0.72
C ALA A 54 4.62 -1.71 -0.27
N VAL A 55 3.74 -2.69 -0.48
CA VAL A 55 2.32 -2.60 -0.15
C VAL A 55 2.09 -2.47 1.36
N LEU A 56 2.77 -3.29 2.18
CA LEU A 56 2.66 -3.20 3.65
C LEU A 56 3.18 -1.86 4.19
N LYS A 57 4.22 -1.27 3.59
CA LYS A 57 4.69 0.07 3.97
C LYS A 57 3.65 1.14 3.62
N SER A 58 3.01 1.03 2.47
CA SER A 58 1.91 1.91 2.08
C SER A 58 0.75 1.83 3.08
N LEU A 59 0.34 0.61 3.45
CA LEU A 59 -0.67 0.37 4.47
C LEU A 59 -0.31 0.99 5.82
N ILE A 60 0.91 0.74 6.31
CA ILE A 60 1.37 1.30 7.60
C ILE A 60 1.31 2.83 7.55
N SER A 61 1.81 3.44 6.48
CA SER A 61 1.75 4.89 6.30
C SER A 61 0.32 5.40 6.31
N ALA A 62 -0.55 4.86 5.47
CA ALA A 62 -1.95 5.27 5.36
C ALA A 62 -2.70 5.13 6.70
N THR A 63 -2.49 4.02 7.41
CA THR A 63 -3.10 3.76 8.72
C THR A 63 -2.64 4.76 9.78
N MET A 64 -1.36 5.16 9.78
CA MET A 64 -0.86 6.19 10.70
C MET A 64 -1.53 7.56 10.50
N TYR A 65 -1.88 7.93 9.26
CA TYR A 65 -2.60 9.18 9.00
C TYR A 65 -4.00 9.16 9.62
N VAL A 66 -4.75 8.08 9.41
CA VAL A 66 -6.08 7.87 10.01
C VAL A 66 -5.99 7.91 11.53
N LYS A 67 -5.07 7.15 12.12
CA LYS A 67 -4.85 7.12 13.57
C LYS A 67 -4.53 8.51 14.13
N ARG A 68 -3.61 9.24 13.50
CA ARG A 68 -3.20 10.57 13.97
C ARG A 68 -4.34 11.57 13.94
N ALA A 69 -5.17 11.55 12.90
CA ALA A 69 -6.36 12.40 12.83
C ALA A 69 -7.40 12.03 13.89
N ALA A 70 -7.65 10.73 14.09
CA ALA A 70 -8.53 10.27 15.14
C ALA A 70 -8.04 10.63 16.55
N GLN A 71 -6.73 10.86 16.74
CA GLN A 71 -6.11 11.27 18.00
C GLN A 71 -5.78 12.78 18.06
N TYR A 72 -6.35 13.60 17.19
CA TYR A 72 -6.05 15.03 17.14
C TYR A 72 -6.33 15.73 18.48
N GLU A 73 -5.29 16.35 19.06
CA GLU A 73 -5.38 17.15 20.28
C GLU A 73 -5.54 18.63 19.91
N GLY A 74 -6.78 19.01 19.63
CA GLY A 74 -7.15 20.38 19.27
C GLY A 74 -7.14 21.34 20.45
N ARG A 75 -7.53 22.59 20.18
CA ARG A 75 -7.81 23.61 21.20
C ARG A 75 -9.29 23.94 21.16
N GLY A 76 -9.94 24.01 22.33
CA GLY A 76 -11.36 24.32 22.44
C GLY A 76 -12.00 23.60 23.61
N THR A 77 -13.32 23.61 23.65
CA THR A 77 -14.12 22.75 24.52
C THR A 77 -13.98 21.28 24.13
N ALA A 78 -14.34 20.37 25.05
CA ALA A 78 -14.30 18.94 24.77
C ALA A 78 -15.17 18.54 23.55
N GLU A 79 -16.31 19.20 23.37
CA GLU A 79 -17.23 18.96 22.25
C GLU A 79 -16.66 19.45 20.91
N GLU A 80 -16.05 20.64 20.89
CA GLU A 80 -15.36 21.17 19.71
C GLU A 80 -14.20 20.27 19.30
N ILE A 81 -13.41 19.80 20.27
CA ILE A 81 -12.29 18.87 20.01
C ILE A 81 -12.81 17.54 19.47
N ALA A 82 -13.88 16.97 20.05
CA ALA A 82 -14.46 15.71 19.57
C ALA A 82 -15.01 15.83 18.14
N THR A 83 -15.70 16.93 17.84
CA THR A 83 -16.22 17.26 16.51
C THR A 83 -15.06 17.37 15.50
N GLN A 84 -14.02 18.10 15.86
CA GLN A 84 -12.85 18.28 15.00
C GLN A 84 -12.10 16.95 14.77
N ARG A 85 -11.93 16.14 15.81
CA ARG A 85 -11.34 14.79 15.69
C ARG A 85 -12.13 13.91 14.72
N ARG A 86 -13.47 13.91 14.80
CA ARG A 86 -14.33 13.16 13.86
C ARG A 86 -14.17 13.66 12.44
N ALA A 87 -14.27 14.97 12.21
CA ALA A 87 -14.11 15.56 10.89
C ALA A 87 -12.76 15.20 10.24
N GLU A 88 -11.68 15.32 11.00
CA GLU A 88 -10.33 14.96 10.55
C GLU A 88 -10.20 13.45 10.31
N ALA A 89 -10.74 12.62 11.19
CA ALA A 89 -10.69 11.16 11.03
C ALA A 89 -11.44 10.71 9.76
N ILE A 90 -12.64 11.24 9.51
CA ILE A 90 -13.43 10.94 8.31
C ILE A 90 -12.69 11.40 7.05
N ARG A 91 -12.05 12.57 7.10
CA ARG A 91 -11.23 13.09 5.99
C ARG A 91 -10.05 12.17 5.69
N GLU A 92 -9.30 11.76 6.72
CA GLU A 92 -8.16 10.87 6.52
C GLU A 92 -8.58 9.46 6.13
N LEU A 93 -9.74 8.99 6.62
CA LEU A 93 -10.35 7.74 6.18
C LEU A 93 -10.71 7.85 4.69
N TYR A 94 -11.35 8.93 4.24
CA TYR A 94 -11.64 9.15 2.83
C TYR A 94 -10.38 9.08 1.94
N ASP A 95 -9.30 9.72 2.38
CA ASP A 95 -8.01 9.75 1.68
C ASP A 95 -7.23 8.41 1.81
N PHE A 96 -7.67 7.46 2.64
CA PHE A 96 -7.00 6.18 2.89
C PHE A 96 -6.83 5.35 1.60
N ARG A 97 -7.90 5.15 0.84
CA ARG A 97 -7.85 4.38 -0.42
C ARG A 97 -6.92 5.04 -1.44
N MET A 98 -6.94 6.37 -1.53
CA MET A 98 -6.02 7.10 -2.41
C MET A 98 -4.56 6.82 -2.05
N ARG A 99 -4.22 6.79 -0.75
CA ARG A 99 -2.85 6.48 -0.28
C ARG A 99 -2.43 5.05 -0.55
N LEU A 100 -3.38 4.12 -0.55
CA LEU A 100 -3.09 2.73 -0.90
C LEU A 100 -2.82 2.54 -2.39
N GLY A 101 -3.26 3.45 -3.27
CA GLY A 101 -3.23 3.24 -4.72
C GLY A 101 -4.59 2.83 -5.29
N LEU A 102 -5.68 3.27 -4.66
CA LEU A 102 -7.07 2.98 -5.04
C LEU A 102 -7.33 1.47 -5.12
N ASP A 103 -8.07 1.02 -6.13
CA ASP A 103 -8.47 -0.38 -6.31
C ASP A 103 -7.28 -1.29 -6.56
N ASP A 104 -6.32 -0.85 -7.37
CA ASP A 104 -5.12 -1.64 -7.67
C ASP A 104 -4.31 -1.88 -6.39
N GLY A 105 -4.10 -0.83 -5.59
CA GLY A 105 -3.38 -0.94 -4.33
C GLY A 105 -4.09 -1.80 -3.27
N VAL A 106 -5.42 -1.73 -3.20
CA VAL A 106 -6.21 -2.62 -2.33
C VAL A 106 -6.12 -4.06 -2.83
N ALA A 107 -6.20 -4.31 -4.14
CA ALA A 107 -6.07 -5.63 -4.72
C ALA A 107 -4.68 -6.23 -4.45
N GLU A 108 -3.61 -5.46 -4.64
CA GLU A 108 -2.24 -5.87 -4.31
C GLU A 108 -2.10 -6.23 -2.83
N LEU A 109 -2.74 -5.47 -1.93
CA LEU A 109 -2.77 -5.77 -0.50
C LEU A 109 -3.44 -7.12 -0.21
N LEU A 110 -4.58 -7.38 -0.86
CA LEU A 110 -5.28 -8.66 -0.71
C LEU A 110 -4.53 -9.84 -1.33
N VAL A 111 -3.64 -9.59 -2.30
CA VAL A 111 -2.78 -10.63 -2.90
C VAL A 111 -1.58 -10.94 -2.02
N TYR A 112 -0.89 -9.92 -1.50
CA TYR A 112 0.43 -10.09 -0.88
C TYR A 112 0.43 -10.10 0.65
N ALA A 113 -0.51 -9.43 1.30
CA ALA A 113 -0.53 -9.36 2.76
C ALA A 113 -1.02 -10.69 3.37
N ALA A 114 -0.60 -11.00 4.59
CA ALA A 114 -1.10 -12.17 5.31
C ALA A 114 -2.59 -12.01 5.67
N PRO A 115 -3.36 -13.12 5.80
CA PRO A 115 -4.80 -13.06 6.10
C PRO A 115 -5.19 -12.18 7.30
N PRO A 116 -4.46 -12.17 8.43
CA PRO A 116 -4.79 -11.29 9.56
C PRO A 116 -4.74 -9.79 9.20
N VAL A 117 -3.86 -9.40 8.29
CA VAL A 117 -3.79 -8.03 7.78
C VAL A 117 -4.98 -7.75 6.88
N GLN A 118 -5.30 -8.68 5.97
CA GLN A 118 -6.42 -8.55 5.04
C GLN A 118 -7.76 -8.39 5.78
N GLU A 119 -8.01 -9.22 6.80
CA GLU A 119 -9.23 -9.17 7.60
C GLU A 119 -9.41 -7.81 8.30
N LEU A 120 -8.35 -7.31 8.93
CA LEU A 120 -8.39 -6.03 9.63
C LEU A 120 -8.55 -4.85 8.67
N VAL A 121 -7.89 -4.89 7.52
CA VAL A 121 -8.07 -3.86 6.49
C VAL A 121 -9.47 -3.92 5.89
N GLY A 122 -10.05 -5.11 5.74
CA GLY A 122 -11.45 -5.29 5.35
C GLY A 122 -12.40 -4.52 6.27
N LEU A 123 -12.23 -4.65 7.59
CA LEU A 123 -13.03 -3.89 8.57
C LEU A 123 -12.89 -2.37 8.42
N LEU A 124 -11.67 -1.89 8.12
CA LEU A 124 -11.44 -0.46 7.91
C LEU A 124 -12.06 0.04 6.60
N LEU A 125 -12.05 -0.80 5.55
CA LEU A 125 -12.71 -0.51 4.28
C LEU A 125 -14.24 -0.55 4.40
N ASP A 126 -14.79 -1.42 5.22
CA ASP A 126 -16.23 -1.45 5.52
C ASP A 126 -16.68 -0.15 6.22
N GLU A 127 -15.88 0.35 7.17
CA GLU A 127 -16.14 1.63 7.83
C GLU A 127 -15.99 2.81 6.85
N TRP A 128 -15.00 2.75 5.96
CA TRP A 128 -14.87 3.70 4.85
C TRP A 128 -16.14 3.74 3.99
N ASP A 129 -16.62 2.57 3.56
CA ASP A 129 -17.84 2.45 2.73
C ASP A 129 -19.09 2.95 3.46
N ARG A 130 -19.17 2.75 4.78
CA ARG A 130 -20.26 3.28 5.61
C ARG A 130 -20.23 4.81 5.64
N GLN A 131 -19.10 5.40 6.05
CA GLN A 131 -18.93 6.86 6.12
C GLN A 131 -19.10 7.52 4.75
N PHE A 132 -18.63 6.89 3.67
CA PHE A 132 -18.81 7.41 2.32
C PHE A 132 -20.27 7.39 1.87
N ARG A 133 -21.06 6.37 2.23
CA ARG A 133 -22.50 6.36 1.92
C ARG A 133 -23.27 7.43 2.68
N GLU A 134 -22.90 7.69 3.92
CA GLU A 134 -23.59 8.65 4.79
C GLU A 134 -23.17 10.10 4.48
N HIS A 135 -21.89 10.33 4.17
CA HIS A 135 -21.31 11.66 4.05
C HIS A 135 -20.64 11.96 2.70
N GLY A 136 -20.80 11.10 1.69
CA GLY A 136 -20.12 11.20 0.40
C GLY A 136 -20.35 12.52 -0.33
N TYR A 137 -21.53 13.13 -0.21
CA TYR A 137 -21.78 14.47 -0.75
C TYR A 137 -20.87 15.53 -0.11
N SER A 138 -20.82 15.59 1.22
CA SER A 138 -19.97 16.53 1.95
C SER A 138 -18.48 16.28 1.68
N LEU A 139 -18.07 15.01 1.58
CA LEU A 139 -16.70 14.63 1.22
C LEU A 139 -16.30 15.06 -0.19
N THR A 140 -17.18 14.89 -1.18
CA THR A 140 -16.92 15.32 -2.56
C THR A 140 -16.87 16.84 -2.70
N GLN A 141 -17.71 17.58 -1.97
CA GLN A 141 -17.62 19.04 -1.90
C GLN A 141 -16.31 19.51 -1.25
N LEU A 142 -15.88 18.82 -0.19
CA LEU A 142 -14.61 19.10 0.48
C LEU A 142 -13.41 18.84 -0.44
N ASP A 143 -13.41 17.77 -1.23
CA ASP A 143 -12.37 17.50 -2.23
C ASP A 143 -12.38 18.55 -3.35
N ALA A 144 -13.55 18.95 -3.84
CA ALA A 144 -13.67 20.04 -4.81
C ALA A 144 -13.10 21.37 -4.25
N CYS A 145 -13.42 21.69 -2.99
CA CYS A 145 -12.89 22.86 -2.29
C CYS A 145 -11.35 22.80 -2.17
N LYS A 146 -10.80 21.65 -1.77
CA LYS A 146 -9.34 21.43 -1.69
C LYS A 146 -8.64 21.62 -3.04
N ARG A 147 -9.23 21.11 -4.13
CA ARG A 147 -8.68 21.29 -5.49
C ARG A 147 -8.65 22.76 -5.90
N GLN A 148 -9.72 23.50 -5.61
CA GLN A 148 -9.77 24.95 -5.87
C GLN A 148 -8.76 25.72 -5.02
N LEU A 149 -8.58 25.36 -3.75
CA LEU A 149 -7.54 25.92 -2.89
C LEU A 149 -6.14 25.66 -3.46
N ALA A 150 -5.84 24.42 -3.88
CA ALA A 150 -4.55 24.08 -4.49
C ALA A 150 -4.29 24.86 -5.78
N GLN A 151 -5.30 25.04 -6.63
CA GLN A 151 -5.21 25.84 -7.85
C GLN A 151 -4.96 27.32 -7.54
N SER A 152 -5.62 27.88 -6.52
CA SER A 152 -5.42 29.27 -6.10
C SER A 152 -4.01 29.52 -5.54
N ALA A 153 -3.40 28.54 -4.87
CA ALA A 153 -2.03 28.63 -4.36
C ALA A 153 -0.96 28.46 -5.46
N ALA A 154 -1.27 27.73 -6.52
CA ALA A 154 -0.34 27.46 -7.62
C ALA A 154 -0.30 28.56 -8.70
N CYS A 155 -1.26 29.50 -8.68
CA CYS A 155 -1.35 30.58 -9.65
C CYS A 155 -0.93 31.91 -9.00
N PRO A 156 0.37 32.26 -8.98
CA PRO A 156 0.80 33.54 -8.46
C PRO A 156 0.17 34.67 -9.28
N ALA A 157 -0.29 35.73 -8.60
CA ALA A 157 -0.85 36.90 -9.27
C ALA A 157 0.19 37.50 -10.24
N PRO A 158 -0.21 38.00 -11.42
CA PRO A 158 0.68 38.81 -12.25
C PRO A 158 1.18 39.99 -11.41
N ALA A 159 2.51 40.18 -11.39
CA ALA A 159 3.22 41.04 -10.43
C ALA A 159 2.79 42.53 -10.44
N ASP A 160 2.01 42.97 -11.41
CA ASP A 160 1.63 44.37 -11.64
C ASP A 160 0.15 44.69 -11.38
N ASP A 161 -0.68 43.74 -10.94
CA ASP A 161 -2.12 43.98 -10.72
C ASP A 161 -2.55 43.73 -9.26
N ALA A 162 -2.53 44.82 -8.47
CA ALA A 162 -2.93 44.81 -7.06
C ALA A 162 -4.40 44.37 -6.86
N THR A 163 -5.26 44.58 -7.87
CA THR A 163 -6.67 44.18 -7.87
C THR A 163 -6.80 42.66 -7.97
N VAL A 164 -6.01 42.02 -8.85
CA VAL A 164 -5.98 40.56 -9.02
C VAL A 164 -5.41 39.86 -7.78
N TYR A 165 -4.43 40.47 -7.11
CA TYR A 165 -3.90 39.95 -5.84
C TYR A 165 -4.96 39.95 -4.72
N TYR A 166 -5.69 41.05 -4.55
CA TYR A 166 -6.73 41.19 -3.54
C TYR A 166 -7.93 40.24 -3.78
N GLU A 167 -8.35 40.08 -5.04
CA GLU A 167 -9.40 39.12 -5.41
C GLU A 167 -8.97 37.67 -5.15
N GLY A 168 -7.69 37.35 -5.37
CA GLY A 168 -7.10 36.04 -5.06
C GLY A 168 -7.11 35.71 -3.55
N GLU A 169 -6.68 36.65 -2.70
CA GLU A 169 -6.71 36.48 -1.23
C GLU A 169 -8.15 36.35 -0.71
N LEU A 170 -9.07 37.17 -1.21
CA LEU A 170 -10.49 37.08 -0.84
C LEU A 170 -11.06 35.71 -1.22
N LYS A 171 -10.82 35.23 -2.44
CA LYS A 171 -11.27 33.92 -2.89
C LYS A 171 -10.67 32.78 -2.04
N TRP A 172 -9.39 32.86 -1.71
CA TRP A 172 -8.73 31.88 -0.85
C TRP A 172 -9.36 31.86 0.56
N SER A 173 -9.61 33.04 1.15
CA SER A 173 -10.22 33.14 2.48
C SER A 173 -11.65 32.59 2.51
N GLU A 174 -12.44 32.82 1.46
CA GLU A 174 -13.78 32.26 1.33
C GLU A 174 -13.74 30.73 1.17
N LEU A 175 -12.83 30.20 0.35
CA LEU A 175 -12.66 28.75 0.21
C LEU A 175 -12.22 28.09 1.53
N ARG A 176 -11.35 28.73 2.32
CA ARG A 176 -10.99 28.25 3.66
C ARG A 176 -12.16 28.27 4.63
N ARG A 177 -13.02 29.28 4.55
CA ARG A 177 -14.25 29.35 5.35
C ARG A 177 -15.20 28.22 4.98
N GLN A 178 -15.37 27.95 3.69
CA GLN A 178 -16.20 26.84 3.20
C GLN A 178 -15.64 25.48 3.64
N GLU A 179 -14.33 25.26 3.51
CA GLU A 179 -13.66 24.05 4.02
C GLU A 179 -13.95 23.82 5.51
N THR A 180 -13.86 24.87 6.32
CA THR A 180 -14.15 24.81 7.76
C THR A 180 -15.60 24.44 8.04
N VAL A 181 -16.55 24.99 7.29
CA VAL A 181 -17.98 24.69 7.43
C VAL A 181 -18.27 23.23 7.08
N PHE A 182 -17.68 22.71 6.00
CA PHE A 182 -17.85 21.30 5.63
C PHE A 182 -17.26 20.35 6.67
N LEU A 183 -16.09 20.69 7.24
CA LEU A 183 -15.50 19.91 8.32
C LEU A 183 -16.36 19.92 9.58
N ASP A 184 -16.88 21.07 9.99
CA ASP A 184 -17.76 21.18 11.15
C ASP A 184 -19.05 20.37 10.99
N MET A 185 -19.68 20.43 9.82
CA MET A 185 -20.85 19.60 9.51
C MET A 185 -20.50 18.09 9.56
N LEU A 186 -19.40 17.67 8.94
CA LEU A 186 -18.95 16.27 8.97
C LEU A 186 -18.73 15.77 10.41
N GLY A 187 -18.09 16.58 11.24
CA GLY A 187 -17.79 16.21 12.62
C GLY A 187 -19.02 16.13 13.53
N LYS A 188 -20.05 16.95 13.25
CA LYS A 188 -21.30 16.98 14.03
C LYS A 188 -22.26 15.88 13.61
N ASP A 189 -22.38 15.64 12.31
CA ASP A 189 -23.36 14.71 11.75
C ASP A 189 -22.89 13.25 11.82
N SER A 190 -21.59 13.01 11.97
CA SER A 190 -21.03 11.66 12.01
C SER A 190 -21.10 11.03 13.40
N ASP A 191 -21.50 9.76 13.41
CA ASP A 191 -21.50 8.89 14.59
C ASP A 191 -20.21 8.07 14.73
N LEU A 192 -19.17 8.38 13.96
CA LEU A 192 -17.90 7.65 13.96
C LEU A 192 -17.32 7.49 15.37
N ASP A 193 -17.17 6.23 15.80
CA ASP A 193 -16.51 5.86 17.04
C ASP A 193 -14.99 6.00 16.90
N LEU A 194 -14.47 7.10 17.43
CA LEU A 194 -13.05 7.44 17.36
C LEU A 194 -12.17 6.46 18.11
N ASP A 195 -12.63 5.92 19.23
CA ASP A 195 -11.82 5.02 20.06
C ASP A 195 -11.75 3.64 19.39
N ALA A 196 -12.87 3.15 18.87
CA ALA A 196 -12.90 1.92 18.06
C ALA A 196 -12.04 2.04 16.78
N LEU A 197 -12.04 3.21 16.12
CA LEU A 197 -11.20 3.46 14.95
C LEU A 197 -9.71 3.44 15.30
N VAL A 198 -9.32 4.04 16.43
CA VAL A 198 -7.94 4.03 16.92
C VAL A 198 -7.49 2.61 17.25
N ASP A 199 -8.33 1.84 17.95
CA ASP A 199 -8.04 0.44 18.28
C ASP A 199 -7.89 -0.42 17.02
N LEU A 200 -8.73 -0.22 16.01
CA LEU A 200 -8.61 -0.89 14.72
C LEU A 200 -7.30 -0.54 14.02
N CYS A 201 -6.94 0.75 13.99
CA CYS A 201 -5.67 1.21 13.44
C CYS A 201 -4.47 0.57 14.16
N ASP A 202 -4.51 0.45 15.49
CA ASP A 202 -3.44 -0.19 16.26
C ASP A 202 -3.30 -1.68 15.96
N ARG A 203 -4.42 -2.38 15.79
CA ARG A 203 -4.42 -3.78 15.36
C ARG A 203 -3.85 -3.94 13.95
N ILE A 204 -4.23 -3.07 13.02
CA ILE A 204 -3.70 -3.07 11.64
C ILE A 204 -2.19 -2.85 11.66
N LEU A 205 -1.71 -1.83 12.39
CA LEU A 205 -0.28 -1.52 12.49
C LEU A 205 0.50 -2.70 13.08
N ALA A 206 -0.01 -3.32 14.15
CA ALA A 206 0.62 -4.48 14.77
C ALA A 206 0.70 -5.69 13.82
N ALA A 207 -0.40 -5.99 13.12
CA ALA A 207 -0.45 -7.06 12.14
C ALA A 207 0.49 -6.78 10.96
N ALA A 208 0.43 -5.59 10.37
CA ALA A 208 1.27 -5.21 9.24
C ALA A 208 2.77 -5.21 9.60
N HIS A 209 3.16 -4.77 10.80
CA HIS A 209 4.54 -4.87 11.27
C HIS A 209 4.99 -6.32 11.49
N THR A 210 4.09 -7.17 11.97
CA THR A 210 4.36 -8.60 12.14
C THR A 210 4.57 -9.27 10.78
N ASP A 211 3.70 -8.96 9.82
CA ASP A 211 3.78 -9.48 8.45
C ASP A 211 5.04 -9.01 7.72
N LEU A 212 5.41 -7.73 7.87
CA LEU A 212 6.63 -7.15 7.31
C LEU A 212 7.91 -7.85 7.82
N ARG A 213 7.87 -8.40 9.04
CA ARG A 213 8.96 -9.15 9.66
C ARG A 213 8.93 -10.64 9.31
N GLY A 214 7.97 -11.09 8.51
CA GLY A 214 7.77 -12.50 8.17
C GLY A 214 7.12 -13.33 9.29
N GLY A 215 6.48 -12.69 10.27
CA GLY A 215 5.92 -13.35 11.45
C GLY A 215 4.74 -14.28 11.18
N TYR A 216 4.09 -14.15 10.01
CA TYR A 216 2.98 -15.01 9.59
C TYR A 216 3.40 -16.10 8.58
N GLY A 217 4.70 -16.22 8.27
CA GLY A 217 5.16 -17.13 7.21
C GLY A 217 4.79 -16.65 5.81
N LEU A 218 5.36 -17.30 4.80
CA LEU A 218 4.93 -17.19 3.41
C LEU A 218 4.11 -18.44 3.10
N ASP A 219 2.83 -18.43 3.43
CA ASP A 219 1.91 -19.45 2.95
C ASP A 219 1.56 -19.10 1.49
N PHE A 220 2.38 -19.59 0.55
CA PHE A 220 2.08 -19.59 -0.88
C PHE A 220 1.50 -20.95 -1.29
#